data_AF-A0A177QE04-F1
#
_entry.id   AF-A0A177QE04-F1
#
_cell.length_a   1.000
_cell.length_b   1.000
_cell.length_c   1.000
_cell.angle_alpha   90.00
_cell.angle_beta   90.00
_cell.angle_gamma   90.00
#
_symmetry.space_group_name_H-M   'P 1'
#
loop_
_entity.id
_entity.type
_entity.pdbx_description
1 polymer ?
#
loop_
_entity_poly.entity_id
_entity_poly.type
_entity_poly.pdbx_seq_one_letter_code
_entity_poly.pdbx_strand_id
1 'polypeptide(L)'
;MRIRQDYVQRLEKAEEQIDIIGFGLSSFREDFLDDFSKWKQRANVRILLVDPEFPSGELSYANQRDTEEKNSLGKIASDVRKFVEVVGSLISEDGDRVFDIRLYRCLPSLNIFRIDDELFWGPYLVGEQSRNSPTFLVQRGGILFDRFTRQFECIWKDDKFSRPIPKAWLKPQA
;
A
#
# COMPACT_ATOMS: atom_id res chain seq x y z
N MET A 1 21.05 3.89 4.89
CA MET A 1 20.86 2.43 4.77
C MET A 1 20.08 2.19 3.46
N ARG A 2 20.61 1.40 2.52
CA ARG A 2 20.08 1.23 1.15
C ARG A 2 19.03 0.11 1.07
N ILE A 3 17.98 0.17 1.90
CA ILE A 3 16.84 -0.77 1.84
C ILE A 3 16.23 -0.84 0.41
N ARG A 4 16.42 0.23 -0.37
CA ARG A 4 16.10 0.28 -1.79
C ARG A 4 16.65 -0.82 -2.67
N GLN A 5 17.93 -1.12 -2.51
CA GLN A 5 18.53 -2.15 -3.36
C GLN A 5 17.97 -3.53 -3.02
N ASP A 6 17.63 -3.74 -1.75
CA ASP A 6 17.11 -5.02 -1.25
C ASP A 6 15.72 -5.33 -1.80
N TYR A 7 14.84 -4.33 -1.92
CA TYR A 7 13.50 -4.56 -2.49
C TYR A 7 13.53 -4.70 -4.02
N VAL A 8 14.38 -3.96 -4.74
CA VAL A 8 14.41 -4.01 -6.22
C VAL A 8 14.78 -5.42 -6.70
N GLN A 9 15.81 -6.02 -6.10
CA GLN A 9 16.24 -7.37 -6.45
C GLN A 9 15.17 -8.45 -6.22
N ARG A 10 14.31 -8.24 -5.21
CA ARG A 10 13.21 -9.15 -4.89
C ARG A 10 12.04 -8.95 -5.83
N LEU A 11 11.68 -7.70 -6.12
CA LEU A 11 10.64 -7.35 -7.08
C LEU A 11 10.94 -7.88 -8.48
N GLU A 12 12.20 -7.87 -8.90
CA GLU A 12 12.63 -8.46 -10.18
C GLU A 12 12.35 -9.96 -10.25
N LYS A 13 12.26 -10.65 -9.11
CA LYS A 13 12.04 -12.11 -9.01
C LYS A 13 10.66 -12.49 -8.49
N ALA A 14 9.78 -11.52 -8.24
CA ALA A 14 8.46 -11.79 -7.68
C ALA A 14 7.60 -12.64 -8.64
N GLU A 15 6.99 -13.71 -8.11
CA GLU A 15 6.24 -14.70 -8.92
C GLU A 15 4.89 -15.13 -8.31
N GLU A 16 4.64 -14.84 -7.03
CA GLU A 16 3.43 -15.24 -6.34
C GLU A 16 2.60 -14.02 -5.91
N GLN A 17 3.15 -13.19 -5.04
CA GLN A 17 2.38 -12.20 -4.29
C GLN A 17 3.20 -10.95 -3.94
N ILE A 18 2.62 -9.79 -4.21
CA ILE A 18 3.10 -8.49 -3.74
C ILE A 18 1.97 -7.84 -2.96
N ASP A 19 2.18 -7.61 -1.66
CA ASP A 19 1.22 -6.96 -0.77
C ASP A 19 1.81 -5.68 -0.19
N ILE A 20 1.09 -4.56 -0.28
CA ILE A 20 1.59 -3.25 0.19
C ILE A 20 0.54 -2.60 1.08
N ILE A 21 0.96 -2.08 2.24
CA ILE A 21 0.16 -1.19 3.09
C ILE A 21 0.89 0.14 3.26
N GLY A 22 0.20 1.24 2.95
CA GLY A 22 0.72 2.58 3.18
C GLY A 22 -0.37 3.65 3.24
N PHE A 23 0.03 4.88 3.58
CA PHE A 23 -0.87 6.03 3.54
C PHE A 23 -1.14 6.47 2.10
N GLY A 24 -0.28 7.33 1.53
CA GLY A 24 -0.42 7.81 0.14
C GLY A 24 0.59 7.23 -0.86
N LEU A 25 1.63 6.52 -0.39
CA LEU A 25 2.65 5.85 -1.21
C LEU A 25 3.26 6.71 -2.34
N SER A 26 3.41 8.03 -2.16
CA SER A 26 3.82 8.92 -3.25
C SER A 26 5.23 8.65 -3.78
N SER A 27 6.23 8.53 -2.90
CA SER A 27 7.59 8.16 -3.33
C SER A 27 7.66 6.76 -3.92
N PHE A 28 6.91 5.80 -3.35
CA PHE A 28 6.85 4.43 -3.87
C PHE A 28 6.28 4.39 -5.30
N ARG A 29 5.17 5.10 -5.53
CA ARG A 29 4.58 5.26 -6.86
C ARG A 29 5.56 5.84 -7.86
N GLU A 30 6.29 6.88 -7.47
CA GLU A 30 7.28 7.54 -8.34
C GLU A 30 8.46 6.63 -8.66
N ASP A 31 8.92 5.84 -7.68
CA ASP A 31 10.04 4.93 -7.84
C ASP A 31 9.73 3.71 -8.73
N PHE A 32 8.45 3.30 -8.84
CA PHE A 32 8.03 2.05 -9.48
C PHE A 32 6.94 2.23 -10.55
N LEU A 33 6.74 3.46 -11.01
CA LEU A 33 5.70 3.82 -11.97
C LEU A 33 5.67 2.87 -13.19
N ASP A 34 6.86 2.56 -13.73
CA ASP A 34 7.02 1.77 -14.94
C ASP A 34 7.05 0.24 -14.70
N ASP A 35 6.95 -0.19 -13.44
CA ASP A 35 7.11 -1.59 -13.04
C ASP A 35 5.81 -2.27 -12.61
N PHE A 36 4.77 -1.51 -12.23
CA PHE A 36 3.48 -2.06 -11.81
C PHE A 36 2.87 -3.04 -12.81
N SER A 37 2.94 -2.72 -14.12
CA SER A 37 2.44 -3.60 -15.18
C SER A 37 3.24 -4.90 -15.27
N LYS A 38 4.57 -4.84 -15.11
CA LYS A 38 5.46 -6.00 -15.12
C LYS A 38 5.25 -6.88 -13.89
N TRP A 39 4.91 -6.28 -12.74
CA TRP A 39 4.58 -7.03 -11.53
C TRP A 39 3.28 -7.80 -11.71
N LYS A 40 2.22 -7.14 -12.21
CA LYS A 40 0.94 -7.79 -12.50
C LYS A 40 1.08 -9.01 -13.43
N GLN A 41 1.99 -8.95 -14.41
CA GLN A 41 2.23 -10.08 -15.31
C GLN A 41 2.80 -11.31 -14.62
N ARG A 42 3.45 -11.16 -13.45
CA ARG A 42 4.20 -12.22 -12.78
C ARG A 42 3.60 -12.65 -11.46
N ALA A 43 3.04 -11.71 -10.71
CA ALA A 43 2.53 -11.91 -9.35
C ALA A 43 1.18 -11.22 -9.16
N ASN A 44 0.44 -11.65 -8.14
CA ASN A 44 -0.72 -10.90 -7.67
C ASN A 44 -0.25 -9.64 -6.92
N VAL A 45 -0.80 -8.48 -7.25
CA VAL A 45 -0.46 -7.21 -6.61
C VAL A 45 -1.67 -6.67 -5.86
N ARG A 46 -1.53 -6.47 -4.55
CA ARG A 46 -2.61 -5.96 -3.68
C ARG A 46 -2.10 -4.80 -2.86
N ILE A 47 -2.83 -3.68 -2.92
CA ILE A 47 -2.40 -2.44 -2.27
C ILE A 47 -3.50 -1.93 -1.35
N LEU A 48 -3.19 -1.77 -0.07
CA LEU A 48 -4.02 -1.06 0.90
C LEU A 48 -3.50 0.36 1.07
N LEU A 49 -4.29 1.32 0.62
CA LEU A 49 -4.07 2.76 0.84
C LEU A 49 -4.98 3.24 1.96
N VAL A 50 -4.57 4.27 2.71
CA VAL A 50 -5.47 4.86 3.72
C VAL A 50 -6.72 5.40 3.02
N ASP A 51 -7.89 5.16 3.59
CA ASP A 51 -9.09 5.84 3.15
C ASP A 51 -9.05 7.30 3.60
N PRO A 52 -8.91 8.29 2.70
CA PRO A 52 -8.82 9.69 3.08
C PRO A 52 -10.15 10.25 3.60
N GLU A 53 -11.24 9.50 3.50
CA GLU A 53 -12.58 9.89 3.93
C GLU A 53 -13.00 9.21 5.24
N PHE A 54 -12.16 8.32 5.80
CA PHE A 54 -12.48 7.56 7.02
C PHE A 54 -11.73 8.07 8.26
N PRO A 55 -12.39 8.15 9.44
CA PRO A 55 -13.80 7.85 9.72
C PRO A 55 -14.79 8.92 9.22
N SER A 56 -14.32 10.15 9.00
CA SER A 56 -15.04 11.22 8.31
C SER A 56 -14.04 12.13 7.58
N GLY A 57 -14.46 12.83 6.53
CA GLY A 57 -13.54 13.60 5.67
C GLY A 57 -12.65 14.60 6.43
N GLU A 58 -13.21 15.35 7.38
CA GLU A 58 -12.47 16.35 8.17
C GLU A 58 -11.59 15.71 9.27
N LEU A 59 -12.05 14.60 9.87
CA LEU A 59 -11.36 13.92 10.97
C LEU A 59 -10.74 12.59 10.51
N SER A 60 -10.30 12.52 9.26
CA SER A 60 -9.80 11.29 8.68
C SER A 60 -8.44 10.90 9.24
N TYR A 61 -8.12 9.60 9.21
CA TYR A 61 -6.77 9.14 9.58
C TYR A 61 -5.70 9.71 8.64
N ALA A 62 -6.05 10.04 7.40
CA ALA A 62 -5.15 10.74 6.48
C ALA A 62 -4.82 12.15 6.98
N ASN A 63 -5.82 12.94 7.39
CA ASN A 63 -5.62 14.29 7.94
C ASN A 63 -4.83 14.27 9.26
N GLN A 64 -5.17 13.32 10.14
CA GLN A 64 -4.44 13.10 11.37
C GLN A 64 -2.96 12.83 11.08
N ARG A 65 -2.68 11.94 10.10
CA ARG A 65 -1.30 11.63 9.72
C ARG A 65 -0.59 12.80 9.05
N ASP A 66 -1.27 13.59 8.23
CA ASP A 66 -0.70 14.81 7.65
C ASP A 66 -0.20 15.75 8.76
N THR A 67 -0.98 15.88 9.83
CA THR A 67 -0.60 16.68 11.01
C THR A 67 0.62 16.08 11.73
N GLU A 68 0.62 14.77 11.97
CA GLU A 68 1.73 14.07 12.64
C GLU A 68 3.05 14.16 11.86
N GLU A 69 2.99 14.14 10.53
CA GLU A 69 4.16 14.24 9.64
C GLU A 69 4.52 15.69 9.27
N LYS A 70 3.79 16.68 9.79
CA LYS A 70 3.94 18.12 9.47
C LYS A 70 3.78 18.42 7.97
N ASN A 71 2.93 17.65 7.29
CA ASN A 71 2.53 17.91 5.91
C ASN A 71 1.44 19.00 5.88
N SER A 72 1.22 19.58 4.70
CA SER A 72 0.00 20.35 4.45
C SER A 72 -1.23 19.45 4.56
N LEU A 73 -2.30 19.94 5.20
CA LEU A 73 -3.55 19.19 5.35
C LEU A 73 -4.10 18.76 3.96
N GLY A 74 -4.48 17.49 3.84
CA GLY A 74 -5.00 16.91 2.59
C GLY A 74 -3.91 16.43 1.63
N LYS A 75 -2.63 16.49 2.02
CA LYS A 75 -1.51 16.00 1.20
C LYS A 75 -1.61 14.49 1.00
N ILE A 76 -1.84 13.70 2.05
CA ILE A 76 -2.01 12.24 1.91
C ILE A 76 -3.24 11.92 1.05
N ALA A 77 -4.36 12.65 1.21
CA ALA A 77 -5.55 12.44 0.40
C ALA A 77 -5.28 12.68 -1.11
N SER A 78 -4.53 13.74 -1.43
CA SER A 78 -4.08 14.01 -2.79
C SER A 78 -3.17 12.90 -3.33
N ASP A 79 -2.25 12.40 -2.50
CA ASP A 79 -1.34 11.33 -2.88
C ASP A 79 -2.07 10.01 -3.16
N VAL A 80 -3.07 9.64 -2.35
CA VAL A 80 -3.95 8.48 -2.57
C VAL A 80 -4.67 8.60 -3.91
N ARG A 81 -5.34 9.74 -4.16
CA ARG A 81 -6.06 9.97 -5.42
C ARG A 81 -5.15 9.87 -6.64
N LYS A 82 -3.97 10.50 -6.57
CA LYS A 82 -2.97 10.43 -7.63
C LYS A 82 -2.43 9.01 -7.84
N PHE A 83 -2.30 8.23 -6.76
CA PHE A 83 -1.92 6.81 -6.87
C PHE A 83 -2.96 6.03 -7.66
N VAL A 84 -4.23 6.10 -7.25
CA VAL A 84 -5.35 5.45 -7.92
C VAL A 84 -5.48 5.89 -9.38
N GLU A 85 -5.33 7.19 -9.66
CA GLU A 85 -5.42 7.72 -11.02
C GLU A 85 -4.36 7.10 -11.96
N VAL A 86 -3.14 6.94 -11.47
CA VAL A 86 -1.99 6.45 -12.25
C VAL A 86 -2.09 4.97 -12.57
N VAL A 87 -2.49 4.14 -11.58
CA VAL A 87 -2.51 2.68 -11.74
C VAL A 87 -3.92 2.14 -12.01
N GLY A 88 -4.92 3.00 -12.09
CA GLY A 88 -6.33 2.61 -12.22
C GLY A 88 -6.63 1.74 -13.45
N SER A 89 -5.89 1.90 -14.55
CA SER A 89 -6.01 1.04 -15.74
C SER A 89 -5.47 -0.37 -15.52
N LEU A 90 -4.62 -0.58 -14.51
CA LEU A 90 -4.13 -1.91 -14.14
C LEU A 90 -5.12 -2.65 -13.24
N ILE A 91 -6.06 -1.94 -12.59
CA ILE A 91 -7.05 -2.58 -11.72
C ILE A 91 -7.98 -3.43 -12.58
N SER A 92 -7.88 -4.74 -12.46
CA SER A 92 -8.81 -5.68 -13.09
C SER A 92 -8.92 -6.96 -12.26
N GLU A 93 -10.12 -7.51 -12.25
CA GLU A 93 -10.36 -8.88 -11.82
C GLU A 93 -10.16 -9.88 -12.97
N ASP A 94 -10.06 -9.38 -14.22
CA ASP A 94 -9.84 -10.19 -15.41
C ASP A 94 -8.35 -10.56 -15.58
N GLY A 95 -8.10 -11.83 -15.92
CA GLY A 95 -6.78 -12.41 -16.17
C GLY A 95 -6.32 -13.40 -15.10
N ASP A 96 -5.17 -14.05 -15.31
CA ASP A 96 -4.62 -15.07 -14.40
C ASP A 96 -4.07 -14.47 -13.09
N ARG A 97 -3.83 -13.14 -13.07
CA ARG A 97 -3.17 -12.43 -11.97
C ARG A 97 -3.93 -11.15 -11.60
N VAL A 98 -4.08 -10.93 -10.31
CA VAL A 98 -4.82 -9.79 -9.74
C VAL A 98 -3.91 -8.56 -9.64
N PHE A 99 -4.43 -7.39 -10.00
CA PHE A 99 -3.92 -6.12 -9.52
C PHE A 99 -5.08 -5.34 -8.95
N ASP A 100 -5.07 -5.08 -7.64
CA ASP A 100 -6.20 -4.43 -6.98
C ASP A 100 -5.74 -3.48 -5.86
N ILE A 101 -6.58 -2.48 -5.60
CA ILE A 101 -6.39 -1.48 -4.56
C ILE A 101 -7.65 -1.42 -3.71
N ARG A 102 -7.46 -1.43 -2.40
CA ARG A 102 -8.52 -1.18 -1.43
C ARG A 102 -8.12 -0.04 -0.50
N LEU A 103 -9.11 0.73 -0.06
CA LEU A 103 -8.96 1.80 0.92
C LEU A 103 -9.19 1.22 2.31
N TYR A 104 -8.16 1.15 3.17
CA TYR A 104 -8.31 0.63 4.53
C TYR A 104 -8.92 1.66 5.48
N ARG A 105 -9.78 1.17 6.39
CA ARG A 105 -10.70 1.91 7.27
C ARG A 105 -10.50 1.53 8.74
N CYS A 106 -9.27 1.23 9.12
CA CYS A 106 -8.88 0.95 10.51
C CYS A 106 -7.69 1.82 10.88
N LEU A 107 -7.31 1.82 12.16
CA LEU A 107 -6.15 2.59 12.61
C LEU A 107 -4.88 2.09 11.89
N PRO A 108 -4.11 2.97 11.23
CA PRO A 108 -2.82 2.61 10.66
C PRO A 108 -1.81 2.29 11.78
N SER A 109 -1.35 1.05 11.88
CA SER A 109 -0.41 0.65 12.95
C SER A 109 0.99 0.33 12.45
N LEU A 110 1.13 -0.06 11.19
CA LEU A 110 2.38 -0.53 10.60
C LEU A 110 2.33 -0.43 9.07
N ASN A 111 3.48 -0.20 8.45
CA ASN A 111 3.65 -0.38 7.02
C ASN A 111 4.04 -1.84 6.73
N ILE A 112 3.58 -2.37 5.60
CA ILE A 112 3.95 -3.70 5.10
C ILE A 112 4.30 -3.54 3.63
N PHE A 113 5.36 -4.24 3.23
CA PHE A 113 5.68 -4.52 1.85
C PHE A 113 6.16 -5.97 1.74
N ARG A 114 5.25 -6.85 1.35
CA ARG A 114 5.51 -8.28 1.12
C ARG A 114 5.86 -8.51 -0.33
N ILE A 115 6.87 -9.35 -0.54
CA ILE A 115 7.26 -9.90 -1.83
C ILE A 115 7.45 -11.40 -1.62
N ASP A 116 6.48 -12.20 -2.09
CA ASP A 116 6.40 -13.65 -1.95
C ASP A 116 6.56 -14.12 -0.49
N ASP A 117 7.75 -14.61 -0.16
CA ASP A 117 8.14 -15.23 1.11
C ASP A 117 8.85 -14.27 2.07
N GLU A 118 9.03 -13.02 1.65
CA GLU A 118 9.72 -12.00 2.41
C GLU A 118 8.81 -10.80 2.65
N LEU A 119 8.91 -10.21 3.82
CA LEU A 119 8.07 -9.10 4.24
C LEU A 119 8.92 -8.04 4.91
N PHE A 120 8.92 -6.85 4.30
CA PHE A 120 9.46 -5.63 4.89
C PHE A 120 8.35 -4.97 5.69
N TRP A 121 8.65 -4.55 6.91
CA TRP A 121 7.70 -3.80 7.73
C TRP A 121 8.39 -2.77 8.58
N GLY A 122 7.62 -1.80 9.06
CA GLY A 122 8.08 -0.81 10.02
C GLY A 122 6.93 -0.17 10.78
N PRO A 123 7.17 0.31 12.00
CA PRO A 123 6.18 1.09 12.74
C PRO A 123 6.02 2.47 12.09
N TYR A 124 4.82 3.05 12.22
CA TYR A 124 4.66 4.48 11.96
C TYR A 124 5.10 5.28 13.18
N LEU A 125 6.16 6.07 13.03
CA LEU A 125 6.64 6.96 14.09
C LEU A 125 5.92 8.32 13.98
N VAL A 126 5.56 8.90 15.12
CA VAL A 126 4.93 10.23 15.21
C VAL A 126 6.01 11.29 15.06
N GLY A 127 5.76 12.34 14.28
CA GLY A 127 6.73 13.40 14.03
C GLY A 127 7.76 13.10 12.94
N GLU A 128 7.68 11.91 12.32
CA GLU A 128 8.58 11.49 11.26
C GLU A 128 7.82 11.10 9.99
N GLN A 129 8.38 11.43 8.84
CA GLN A 129 7.86 10.94 7.56
C GLN A 129 7.99 9.41 7.51
N SER A 130 6.93 8.72 7.07
CA SER A 130 6.88 7.25 6.98
C SER A 130 8.08 6.63 6.23
N ARG A 131 8.65 7.33 5.24
CA ARG A 131 9.83 6.87 4.48
C ARG A 131 11.13 6.79 5.29
N ASN A 132 11.17 7.45 6.44
CA ASN A 132 12.33 7.47 7.34
C ASN A 132 12.20 6.42 8.46
N SER A 133 11.04 5.78 8.60
CA SER A 133 10.81 4.80 9.66
C SER A 133 11.73 3.58 9.48
N PRO A 134 12.22 2.98 10.58
CA PRO A 134 13.06 1.80 10.51
C PRO A 134 12.31 0.65 9.83
N THR A 135 12.96 -0.02 8.89
CA THR A 135 12.41 -1.19 8.20
C THR A 135 13.12 -2.45 8.69
N PHE A 136 12.32 -3.47 9.00
CA PHE A 136 12.77 -4.79 9.38
C PHE A 136 12.35 -5.78 8.29
N LEU A 137 13.24 -6.73 8.01
CA LEU A 137 12.96 -7.85 7.10
C LEU A 137 12.61 -9.09 7.91
N VAL A 138 11.48 -9.70 7.59
CA VAL A 138 11.07 -11.00 8.13
C VAL A 138 10.73 -11.95 6.98
N GLN A 139 10.78 -13.25 7.23
CA GLN A 139 10.62 -14.28 6.20
C GLN A 139 9.57 -15.32 6.62
N ARG A 140 9.01 -16.01 5.63
CA ARG A 140 8.04 -17.11 5.81
C ARG A 140 8.55 -18.14 6.81
N GLY A 141 7.65 -18.64 7.66
CA GLY A 141 7.98 -19.55 8.76
C GLY A 141 8.35 -18.84 10.06
N GLY A 142 8.54 -17.51 10.03
CA GLY A 142 8.68 -16.69 11.23
C GLY A 142 7.32 -16.17 11.74
N ILE A 143 7.16 -16.11 13.07
CA ILE A 143 5.91 -15.65 13.71
C ILE A 143 5.47 -14.26 13.24
N LEU A 144 6.40 -13.34 13.01
CA LEU A 144 6.08 -11.98 12.56
C LEU A 144 5.55 -11.97 11.12
N PHE A 145 6.15 -12.76 10.22
CA PHE A 145 5.67 -12.88 8.84
C PHE A 145 4.22 -13.40 8.84
N ASP A 146 3.95 -14.46 9.59
CA ASP A 146 2.61 -15.06 9.63
C ASP A 146 1.57 -14.11 10.22
N ARG A 147 1.94 -13.37 11.27
CA ARG A 147 1.05 -12.39 11.92
C ARG A 147 0.76 -11.19 11.02
N PHE A 148 1.77 -10.65 10.35
CA PHE A 148 1.60 -9.49 9.46
C PHE A 148 0.88 -9.85 8.16
N THR A 149 1.18 -11.01 7.57
CA THR A 149 0.39 -11.51 6.43
C THR A 149 -1.06 -11.75 6.84
N ARG A 150 -1.32 -12.36 8.01
CA ARG A 150 -2.70 -12.52 8.52
C ARG A 150 -3.39 -11.17 8.76
N GLN A 151 -2.68 -10.19 9.30
CA GLN A 151 -3.21 -8.83 9.50
C GLN A 151 -3.61 -8.21 8.17
N PHE A 152 -2.76 -8.30 7.14
CA PHE A 152 -3.07 -7.84 5.79
C PHE A 152 -4.36 -8.51 5.28
N GLU A 153 -4.47 -9.84 5.38
CA GLU A 153 -5.65 -10.59 4.95
C GLU A 153 -6.92 -10.17 5.69
N CYS A 154 -6.84 -9.96 7.00
CA CYS A 154 -7.98 -9.50 7.81
C CYS A 154 -8.49 -8.14 7.34
N ILE A 155 -7.58 -7.20 7.01
CA ILE A 155 -7.98 -5.89 6.50
C ILE A 155 -8.52 -6.02 5.07
N TRP A 156 -7.84 -6.79 4.22
CA TRP A 156 -8.16 -6.95 2.80
C TRP A 156 -9.55 -7.56 2.56
N LYS A 157 -9.91 -8.60 3.31
CA LYS A 157 -11.12 -9.41 3.08
C LYS A 157 -12.38 -8.88 3.79
N ASP A 158 -12.23 -8.01 4.78
CA ASP A 158 -13.37 -7.51 5.57
C ASP A 158 -13.75 -6.09 5.13
N ASP A 159 -14.98 -5.94 4.61
CA ASP A 159 -15.52 -4.65 4.16
C ASP A 159 -15.70 -3.62 5.29
N LYS A 160 -15.59 -4.05 6.56
CA LYS A 160 -15.51 -3.15 7.71
C LYS A 160 -14.15 -2.48 7.83
N PHE A 161 -13.09 -3.17 7.41
CA PHE A 161 -11.71 -2.71 7.56
C PHE A 161 -11.08 -2.23 6.25
N SER A 162 -11.70 -2.50 5.11
CA SER A 162 -11.33 -1.87 3.85
C SER A 162 -12.52 -1.75 2.90
N ARG A 163 -12.43 -0.93 1.86
CA ARG A 163 -13.41 -0.87 0.79
C ARG A 163 -12.74 -0.82 -0.58
N PRO A 164 -13.40 -1.25 -1.66
CA PRO A 164 -12.92 -1.01 -3.02
C PRO A 164 -12.75 0.49 -3.30
N ILE A 165 -11.88 0.82 -4.26
CA ILE A 165 -11.79 2.18 -4.79
C ILE A 165 -13.15 2.62 -5.36
N PRO A 166 -13.63 3.85 -5.06
CA PRO A 166 -14.80 4.40 -5.74
C PRO A 166 -14.61 4.45 -7.26
N LYS A 167 -15.57 3.94 -8.04
CA LYS A 167 -15.51 3.97 -9.51
C LYS A 167 -15.25 5.37 -10.07
N ALA A 168 -15.74 6.41 -9.40
CA ALA A 168 -15.52 7.81 -9.79
C ALA A 168 -14.05 8.28 -9.70
N TRP A 169 -13.18 7.55 -9.00
CA TRP A 169 -11.74 7.85 -8.91
C TRP A 169 -10.93 7.18 -10.03
N LEU A 170 -11.53 6.22 -10.73
CA LEU A 170 -10.92 5.60 -11.89
C LEU A 170 -11.21 6.47 -13.11
N LYS A 171 -10.19 6.72 -13.95
CA LYS A 171 -10.42 7.36 -15.24
C LYS A 171 -11.34 6.48 -16.11
N PRO A 172 -12.24 7.07 -16.91
CA PRO A 172 -12.96 6.31 -17.93
C PRO A 172 -11.94 5.60 -18.83
N GLN A 173 -12.12 4.30 -19.05
CA GLN A 173 -11.36 3.60 -20.09
C GLN A 173 -11.80 4.18 -21.44
N ALA A 174 -10.85 4.73 -22.18
CA ALA A 174 -11.06 5.31 -23.52
C ALA A 174 -11.20 4.21 -24.59
#